data_AF-A0A527XBA1-F1
#
_entry.id   AF-A0A527XBA1-F1
#
_cell.length_a   1.000
_cell.length_b   1.000
_cell.length_c   1.000
_cell.angle_alpha   90.00
_cell.angle_beta   90.00
_cell.angle_gamma   90.00
#
_symmetry.space_group_name_H-M   'P 1'
#
loop_
_entity.id
_entity.type
_entity.pdbx_description
1 polymer ?
#
loop_
_entity_poly.entity_id
_entity_poly.type
_entity_poly.pdbx_seq_one_letter_code
_entity_poly.pdbx_strand_id
1 'polypeptide(L)' 'DKALAYTAERKAFGTKINQFQALQFRLADMETELQAARIFLYAAASKLDRKAPDAGKWSAMAKRFVTDIG' A
#
# COMPACT_ATOMS: atom_id res chain seq x y z
N ASP A 1 -1.60 -9.70 -0.73
CA ASP A 1 -2.03 -11.11 -0.84
C ASP A 1 -0.91 -12.15 -0.68
N LYS A 2 0.15 -12.18 -1.51
CA LYS A 2 1.22 -13.21 -1.40
C LYS A 2 1.99 -13.20 -0.06
N ALA A 3 2.13 -12.05 0.60
CA ALA A 3 2.86 -11.93 1.87
C ALA A 3 2.13 -12.59 3.06
N LEU A 4 0.79 -12.59 3.06
CA LEU A 4 -0.04 -13.20 4.11
C LEU A 4 0.01 -14.73 4.08
N ALA A 5 -0.01 -15.32 2.88
CA ALA A 5 0.14 -16.77 2.72
C ALA A 5 1.54 -17.26 3.15
N TYR A 6 2.59 -16.53 2.75
CA TYR A 6 3.97 -16.91 3.06
C TYR A 6 4.32 -16.82 4.56
N THR A 7 3.76 -15.84 5.27
CA THR A 7 3.98 -15.67 6.72
C THR A 7 3.22 -16.71 7.57
N ALA A 8 2.19 -17.37 7.01
CA ALA A 8 1.46 -18.44 7.67
C ALA A 8 2.19 -19.80 7.62
N GLU A 9 2.99 -20.06 6.58
CA GLU A 9 3.65 -21.36 6.35
C GLU A 9 5.06 -21.44 6.93
N ARG A 10 5.76 -20.31 7.10
CA ARG A 10 7.15 -20.29 7.55
C ARG A 10 7.25 -20.33 9.09
N LYS A 11 7.82 -21.39 9.65
CA LYS A 11 8.28 -21.47 11.05
C LYS A 11 9.78 -21.19 11.12
N ALA A 12 10.20 -20.23 11.93
CA ALA A 12 11.60 -19.95 12.26
C ALA A 12 11.69 -19.56 13.74
N PHE A 13 12.79 -19.89 14.42
CA PHE A 13 12.99 -19.64 15.87
C PHE A 13 11.94 -20.27 16.80
N GLY A 14 11.46 -21.47 16.47
CA GLY A 14 10.58 -22.26 17.35
C GLY A 14 9.13 -21.75 17.49
N THR A 15 8.78 -20.62 16.84
CA THR A 15 7.45 -20.00 16.92
C THR A 15 6.96 -19.58 15.54
N LYS A 16 5.64 -19.46 15.33
CA LYS A 16 5.09 -18.92 14.08
C LYS A 16 5.47 -17.44 13.95
N ILE A 17 5.93 -17.02 12.77
CA ILE A 17 6.47 -15.67 12.52
C ILE A 17 5.40 -14.58 12.73
N ASN A 18 4.11 -14.95 12.70
CA ASN A 18 2.98 -14.06 13.01
C ASN A 18 2.87 -13.61 14.49
N GLN A 19 3.69 -14.16 15.40
CA GLN A 19 3.72 -13.76 16.81
C GLN A 19 4.72 -12.65 17.12
N PHE A 20 5.57 -12.26 16.16
CA PHE A 20 6.46 -11.12 16.34
C PHE A 20 5.68 -9.82 16.11
N GLN A 21 5.45 -9.06 17.18
CA GLN A 21 4.76 -7.76 17.14
C GLN A 21 5.35 -6.82 16.08
N ALA A 22 6.67 -6.87 15.86
CA ALA A 22 7.36 -6.13 14.81
C ALA A 22 6.91 -6.49 13.38
N LEU A 23 6.53 -7.74 13.15
CA LEU A 23 6.02 -8.19 11.85
C LEU A 23 4.56 -7.77 11.65
N GLN A 24 3.77 -7.75 12.74
CA GLN A 24 2.40 -7.25 12.72
C GLN A 24 2.37 -5.75 12.42
N PHE A 25 3.26 -4.95 13.02
CA PHE A 25 3.42 -3.53 12.68
C PHE A 25 3.78 -3.35 11.22
N ARG A 26 4.76 -4.10 10.70
CA ARG A 26 5.12 -4.02 9.27
C ARG A 26 3.96 -4.37 8.34
N LEU A 27 3.16 -5.39 8.68
CA LEU A 27 1.98 -5.74 7.89
C LEU A 27 0.91 -4.65 7.95
N ALA A 28 0.70 -4.04 9.12
CA ALA A 28 -0.23 -2.92 9.28
C ALA A 28 0.23 -1.68 8.50
N ASP A 29 1.53 -1.38 8.51
CA ASP A 29 2.13 -0.29 7.74
C ASP A 29 1.95 -0.53 6.24
N MET A 30 2.31 -1.72 5.74
CA MET A 30 2.13 -2.09 4.34
C MET A 30 0.66 -1.98 3.89
N GLU A 31 -0.27 -2.43 4.72
CA GLU A 31 -1.70 -2.33 4.40
C GLU A 31 -2.16 -0.87 4.38
N THR A 32 -1.69 -0.06 5.34
CA THR A 32 -2.00 1.38 5.40
C THR A 32 -1.48 2.11 4.17
N GLU A 33 -0.25 1.83 3.76
CA GLU A 33 0.39 2.39 2.57
C GLU A 33 -0.38 1.98 1.29
N LEU A 34 -0.80 0.71 1.19
CA LEU A 34 -1.60 0.22 0.07
C LEU A 34 -2.96 0.93 -0.03
N GLN A 35 -3.64 1.12 1.10
CA GLN A 35 -4.93 1.84 1.13
C GLN A 35 -4.74 3.32 0.77
N ALA A 36 -3.68 3.97 1.26
CA ALA A 36 -3.34 5.34 0.91
C ALA A 36 -3.09 5.47 -0.61
N ALA A 37 -2.31 4.54 -1.19
CA ALA A 37 -2.02 4.53 -2.63
C ALA A 37 -3.29 4.40 -3.47
N ARG A 38 -4.22 3.53 -3.06
CA ARG A 38 -5.52 3.33 -3.71
C ARG A 38 -6.38 4.60 -3.67
N ILE A 39 -6.54 5.21 -2.50
CA ILE A 39 -7.34 6.44 -2.32
C ILE A 39 -6.75 7.56 -3.17
N PHE A 40 -5.42 7.69 -3.17
CA PHE A 40 -4.73 8.75 -3.89
C PHE A 40 -4.86 8.62 -5.41
N LEU A 41 -4.79 7.39 -5.94
CA LEU A 41 -5.04 7.10 -7.34
C LEU A 41 -6.47 7.47 -7.75
N TYR A 42 -7.47 7.08 -6.96
CA TYR A 42 -8.87 7.42 -7.24
C TYR A 42 -9.13 8.93 -7.16
N ALA A 43 -8.48 9.63 -6.23
CA ALA A 43 -8.59 11.09 -6.15
C ALA A 43 -8.01 11.79 -7.39
N ALA A 44 -6.87 11.30 -7.91
CA ALA A 44 -6.29 11.79 -9.16
C ALA A 44 -7.19 11.50 -10.37
N ALA A 45 -7.74 10.27 -10.46
CA ALA A 45 -8.68 9.89 -11.51
C ALA A 45 -9.94 10.77 -11.49
N SER A 46 -10.55 10.97 -10.31
CA SER A 46 -11.73 11.82 -10.19
C SER A 46 -11.47 13.28 -10.60
N LYS A 47 -10.27 13.82 -10.35
CA LYS A 47 -9.88 15.15 -10.81
C LYS A 47 -9.71 15.20 -12.33
N LEU A 48 -9.16 14.15 -12.92
CA LEU A 48 -9.04 14.01 -14.37
C LEU A 48 -10.41 13.97 -15.04
N ASP A 49 -11.34 13.16 -14.53
CA ASP A 49 -12.71 13.05 -15.05
C ASP A 49 -13.46 14.39 -15.02
N ARG A 50 -13.23 15.19 -13.97
CA ARG A 50 -13.82 16.52 -13.80
C ARG A 50 -13.10 17.62 -14.57
N LYS A 51 -12.06 17.30 -15.34
CA LYS A 51 -11.18 18.25 -16.05
C LYS A 51 -10.67 19.36 -15.12
N ALA A 52 -10.36 19.01 -13.88
CA ALA A 52 -9.85 19.97 -12.92
C ALA A 52 -8.52 20.57 -13.44
N PRO A 53 -8.27 21.87 -13.26
CA PRO A 53 -7.06 22.53 -13.76
C PRO A 53 -5.77 21.96 -13.15
N ASP A 54 -5.86 21.32 -11.98
CA ASP A 54 -4.75 20.67 -11.29
C ASP A 54 -4.67 19.15 -11.53
N ALA A 55 -5.49 18.58 -12.43
CA ALA A 55 -5.50 17.13 -12.69
C ALA A 55 -4.13 16.58 -13.09
N GLY A 56 -3.38 17.29 -13.94
CA GLY A 56 -2.03 16.87 -14.35
C GLY A 56 -1.05 16.77 -13.18
N LYS A 57 -1.13 17.70 -12.22
CA LYS A 57 -0.32 17.68 -10.99
C LYS A 57 -0.68 16.46 -10.14
N TRP A 58 -1.97 16.19 -9.95
CA TRP A 58 -2.44 15.04 -9.18
C TRP A 58 -2.06 13.71 -9.81
N SER A 59 -2.15 13.58 -11.13
CA SER A 59 -1.70 12.38 -11.85
C SER A 59 -0.21 12.12 -11.68
N ALA A 60 0.63 13.15 -11.75
CA ALA A 60 2.07 13.03 -11.52
C ALA A 60 2.39 12.64 -10.06
N MET A 61 1.70 13.24 -9.09
CA MET A 61 1.83 12.90 -7.67
C MET A 61 1.40 11.46 -7.40
N ALA A 62 0.26 11.04 -7.94
CA ALA A 62 -0.24 9.67 -7.78
C ALA A 62 0.71 8.65 -8.39
N LYS A 63 1.22 8.88 -9.61
CA LYS A 63 2.21 7.99 -10.24
C LYS A 63 3.43 7.81 -9.34
N ARG A 64 4.00 8.90 -8.82
CA ARG A 64 5.17 8.85 -7.94
C ARG A 64 4.87 8.04 -6.68
N PHE A 65 3.82 8.40 -5.97
CA PHE A 65 3.47 7.78 -4.69
C PHE A 65 3.16 6.28 -4.81
N VAL A 66 2.40 5.87 -5.84
CA VAL A 66 2.05 4.45 -6.06
C VAL A 66 3.28 3.64 -6.49
N THR A 67 4.22 4.23 -7.24
CA THR A 67 5.45 3.54 -7.65
C THR A 67 6.42 3.37 -6.48
N ASP A 68 6.47 4.34 -5.55
CA ASP A 68 7.41 4.31 -4.43
C ASP A 68 6.98 3.30 -3.34
N ILE A 69 5.72 2.86 -3.34
CA ILE A 69 5.12 1.98 -2.31
C ILE A 69 4.99 0.51 -2.77
N GLY A 70 4.85 0.26 -4.08
CA GLY A 70 4.67 -1.08 -4.65
C GLY A 70 5.96 -1.80 -4.98
#